data_AF-A0A1H9LWZ4-F1
#
_entry.id   AF-A0A1H9LWZ4-F1
#
_cell.length_a   1.000
_cell.length_b   1.000
_cell.length_c   1.000
_cell.angle_alpha   90.00
_cell.angle_beta   90.00
_cell.angle_gamma   90.00
#
_symmetry.space_group_name_H-M   'P 1'
#
loop_
_entity.id
_entity.type
_entity.pdbx_description
1 polymer ?
#
loop_
_entity_poly.entity_id
_entity_poly.type
_entity_poly.pdbx_seq_one_letter_code
_entity_poly.pdbx_strand_id
1 'polypeptide(L)'
;MDIITANRLSDGAVVFLTASGWSTRIAEAQALEGKESVAAALARAAADAEASIIVEPYPVDVERRAQGLTPTKLRERIRAQGPTVGHSKDLHLQVQAA
;
A
#
# COMPACT_ATOMS: atom_id res chain seq x y z
N MET A 1 5.21 -4.04 -14.34
CA MET A 1 5.32 -2.63 -13.90
C MET A 1 5.21 -2.67 -12.39
N ASP A 2 5.83 -1.76 -11.66
CA ASP A 2 5.89 -1.90 -10.21
C ASP A 2 5.09 -0.81 -9.51
N ILE A 3 4.68 -1.11 -8.29
CA ILE A 3 4.19 -0.13 -7.32
C ILE A 3 4.96 -0.32 -6.01
N ILE A 4 5.02 0.69 -5.15
CA ILE A 4 5.55 0.52 -3.80
C ILE A 4 4.40 0.24 -2.84
N THR A 5 4.56 -0.80 -2.02
CA THR A 5 3.64 -1.13 -0.93
C THR A 5 4.38 -1.09 0.40
N ALA A 6 3.64 -0.87 1.49
CA ALA A 6 4.14 -0.89 2.87
C ALA A 6 2.98 -1.16 3.85
N ASN A 7 3.30 -1.27 5.14
CA ASN A 7 2.29 -1.16 6.20
C ASN A 7 2.38 0.23 6.85
N ARG A 8 1.24 0.90 7.02
CA ARG A 8 1.18 2.18 7.74
C ARG A 8 1.32 1.93 9.24
N LEU A 9 2.19 2.69 9.90
CA LEU A 9 2.53 2.44 11.30
C LEU A 9 1.37 2.76 12.25
N SER A 10 0.55 3.76 11.93
CA SER A 10 -0.51 4.23 12.82
C SER A 10 -1.63 3.20 13.05
N ASP A 11 -1.93 2.35 12.08
CA ASP A 11 -3.08 1.43 12.12
C ASP A 11 -2.82 0.05 11.48
N GLY A 12 -1.63 -0.19 10.96
CA GLY A 12 -1.24 -1.45 10.33
C GLY A 12 -1.83 -1.67 8.95
N ALA A 13 -2.53 -0.70 8.35
CA ALA A 13 -3.14 -0.85 7.04
C ALA A 13 -2.09 -1.10 5.96
N VAL A 14 -2.40 -1.97 5.00
CA VAL A 14 -1.60 -2.09 3.77
C VAL A 14 -1.83 -0.84 2.95
N VAL A 15 -0.74 -0.16 2.56
CA VAL A 15 -0.79 1.08 1.80
C VAL A 15 0.10 1.02 0.59
N PHE A 16 -0.27 1.79 -0.43
CA PHE A 16 0.40 1.91 -1.71
C PHE A 16 0.82 3.36 -1.93
N LEU A 17 2.04 3.56 -2.41
CA LEU A 17 2.56 4.89 -2.71
C LEU A 17 1.84 5.48 -3.91
N THR A 18 1.40 6.71 -3.77
CA THR A 18 0.75 7.55 -4.78
C THR A 18 1.63 8.75 -5.10
N ALA A 19 1.22 9.62 -6.03
CA ALA A 19 1.96 10.85 -6.34
C ALA A 19 2.06 11.83 -5.16
N SER A 20 1.17 11.77 -4.18
CA SER A 20 1.07 12.74 -3.07
C SER A 20 1.20 12.14 -1.67
N GLY A 21 1.44 10.84 -1.54
CA GLY A 21 1.49 10.16 -0.24
C GLY A 21 1.02 8.71 -0.33
N TRP A 22 0.37 8.22 0.72
CA TRP A 22 0.00 6.81 0.87
C TRP A 22 -1.51 6.60 0.84
N SER A 23 -1.98 5.61 0.07
CA SER A 23 -3.40 5.22 0.00
C SER A 23 -3.59 3.74 0.33
N THR A 24 -4.72 3.38 0.94
CA THR A 24 -5.13 1.97 1.12
C THR A 24 -5.70 1.36 -0.17
N ARG A 25 -5.91 2.17 -1.22
CA ARG A 25 -6.49 1.74 -2.49
C ARG A 25 -5.39 1.53 -3.53
N ILE A 26 -5.20 0.29 -3.95
CA ILE A 26 -4.21 -0.06 -4.98
C ILE A 26 -4.47 0.64 -6.33
N ALA A 27 -5.72 1.01 -6.64
CA ALA A 27 -6.06 1.73 -7.86
C ALA A 27 -5.47 3.15 -7.92
N GLU A 28 -5.08 3.72 -6.78
CA GLU A 28 -4.45 5.04 -6.69
C GLU A 28 -2.92 4.97 -6.69
N ALA A 29 -2.37 3.75 -6.67
CA ALA A 29 -0.94 3.54 -6.64
C ALA A 29 -0.27 4.13 -7.88
N GLN A 30 0.87 4.78 -7.68
CA GLN A 30 1.70 5.25 -8.76
C GLN A 30 2.33 4.03 -9.45
N ALA A 31 2.02 3.83 -10.73
CA ALA A 31 2.69 2.84 -11.56
C ALA A 31 4.08 3.35 -11.95
N LEU A 32 5.10 2.52 -11.72
CA LEU A 32 6.51 2.83 -11.92
C LEU A 32 7.06 1.97 -13.06
N GLU A 33 7.70 2.62 -14.01
CA GLU A 33 8.32 1.99 -15.17
C GLU A 33 9.85 2.03 -15.06
N GLY A 34 10.46 0.86 -15.16
CA GLY A 34 11.92 0.72 -15.12
C GLY A 34 12.52 0.87 -13.71
N LYS A 35 13.78 0.46 -13.59
CA LYS A 35 14.48 0.35 -12.30
C LYS A 35 14.73 1.71 -11.64
N GLU A 36 14.93 2.76 -12.43
CA GLU A 36 15.21 4.11 -11.93
C GLU A 36 13.99 4.70 -11.21
N SER A 37 12.80 4.59 -11.81
CA SER A 37 11.55 5.05 -11.20
C SER A 37 11.26 4.32 -9.89
N VAL A 38 11.49 3.00 -9.86
CA VAL A 38 11.36 2.17 -8.65
C VAL A 38 12.34 2.59 -7.57
N ALA A 39 13.61 2.84 -7.91
CA ALA A 39 14.63 3.26 -6.96
C ALA A 39 14.31 4.64 -6.35
N ALA A 40 13.86 5.60 -7.16
CA ALA A 40 13.44 6.92 -6.68
C ALA A 40 12.25 6.84 -5.72
N ALA A 41 11.25 6.02 -6.06
CA ALA A 41 10.08 5.80 -5.21
C ALA A 41 10.45 5.09 -3.89
N LEU A 42 11.36 4.12 -3.93
CA LEU A 42 11.87 3.45 -2.73
C LEU A 42 12.67 4.40 -1.83
N ALA A 43 13.49 5.30 -2.39
CA ALA A 43 14.21 6.29 -1.61
C ALA A 43 13.26 7.24 -0.88
N ARG A 44 12.18 7.68 -1.55
CA ARG A 44 11.10 8.44 -0.91
C ARG A 44 10.44 7.63 0.21
N ALA A 45 10.10 6.38 -0.06
CA ALA A 45 9.45 5.53 0.93
C ALA A 45 10.36 5.22 2.13
N ALA A 46 11.69 5.13 1.93
CA ALA A 46 12.65 4.96 3.01
C ALA A 46 12.66 6.17 3.96
N ALA A 47 12.60 7.39 3.43
CA ALA A 47 12.46 8.59 4.26
C ALA A 47 11.14 8.60 5.07
N ASP A 48 10.04 8.13 4.48
CA ASP A 48 8.76 7.98 5.18
C ASP A 48 8.82 6.88 6.27
N ALA A 49 9.66 5.85 6.08
CA ALA A 49 9.91 4.82 7.09
C ALA A 49 10.72 5.38 8.27
N GLU A 50 11.77 6.16 8.00
CA GLU A 50 12.56 6.86 9.03
C GLU A 50 11.69 7.84 9.83
N ALA A 51 10.74 8.50 9.17
CA ALA A 51 9.74 9.36 9.79
C ALA A 51 8.63 8.58 10.53
N SER A 52 8.70 7.25 10.62
CA SER A 52 7.72 6.39 11.31
C SER A 52 6.29 6.51 10.76
N ILE A 53 6.13 6.80 9.47
CA ILE A 53 4.82 6.86 8.80
C ILE A 53 4.42 5.45 8.33
N ILE A 54 5.39 4.70 7.80
CA ILE A 54 5.23 3.34 7.28
C ILE A 54 6.35 2.42 7.78
N VAL A 55 6.21 1.12 7.55
CA VAL A 55 7.25 0.11 7.78
C VAL A 55 7.42 -0.79 6.57
N GLU A 56 8.67 -1.22 6.35
CA GLU A 56 9.08 -2.15 5.28
C GLU A 56 8.50 -1.83 3.89
N PRO A 57 8.89 -0.70 3.26
CA PRO A 57 8.47 -0.42 1.90
C PRO A 57 9.19 -1.33 0.90
N TYR A 58 8.46 -1.92 -0.05
CA TYR A 58 9.04 -2.76 -1.11
C TYR A 58 8.27 -2.69 -2.44
N PRO A 59 8.92 -3.00 -3.58
CA PRO A 59 8.24 -3.02 -4.87
C PRO A 59 7.41 -4.29 -5.05
N VAL A 60 6.24 -4.12 -5.68
CA VAL A 60 5.34 -5.21 -6.09
C VAL A 60 5.09 -5.10 -7.57
N ASP A 61 5.37 -6.19 -8.29
CA ASP A 61 5.02 -6.31 -9.70
C ASP A 61 3.50 -6.45 -9.87
N VAL A 62 2.97 -5.62 -10.77
CA VAL A 62 1.55 -5.53 -11.09
C VAL A 62 1.33 -5.54 -12.60
N GLU A 63 0.13 -5.97 -12.96
CA GLU A 63 -0.41 -5.89 -14.31
C GLU A 63 -1.58 -4.91 -14.36
N ARG A 64 -1.72 -4.19 -15.48
CA ARG A 64 -2.92 -3.41 -15.75
C ARG A 64 -4.01 -4.32 -16.33
N ARG A 65 -5.15 -4.38 -15.66
CA ARG A 65 -6.34 -5.13 -16.08
C ARG A 65 -7.54 -4.18 -16.20
N ALA A 66 -8.68 -4.67 -16.68
CA ALA A 66 -9.90 -3.89 -16.84
C ALA A 66 -10.34 -3.16 -15.54
N GLN A 67 -10.11 -3.80 -14.39
CA GLN A 67 -10.44 -3.27 -13.06
C GLN A 67 -9.31 -2.44 -12.40
N GLY A 68 -8.23 -2.12 -13.13
CA GLY A 68 -7.09 -1.37 -12.63
C GLY A 68 -5.84 -2.22 -12.39
N LEU A 69 -4.99 -1.78 -11.47
CA LEU A 69 -3.73 -2.46 -11.14
C LEU A 69 -4.01 -3.73 -10.32
N THR A 70 -3.45 -4.85 -10.75
CA THR A 70 -3.58 -6.15 -10.07
C THR A 70 -2.20 -6.74 -9.80
N PRO A 71 -1.86 -7.07 -8.54
CA PRO A 71 -0.60 -7.73 -8.22
C PRO A 71 -0.47 -9.10 -8.88
N THR A 72 0.73 -9.43 -9.36
CA THR A 72 0.99 -10.72 -10.01
C THR A 72 1.08 -11.86 -9.00
N LYS A 73 1.60 -11.58 -7.80
CA LYS A 73 1.74 -12.55 -6.71
C LYS A 73 0.46 -12.68 -5.87
N LEU A 74 0.05 -13.92 -5.56
CA LEU A 74 -1.16 -14.21 -4.78
C LEU A 74 -1.17 -13.54 -3.40
N ARG A 75 -0.04 -13.56 -2.68
CA ARG A 75 0.08 -12.92 -1.37
C ARG A 75 -0.30 -11.44 -1.42
N GLU A 76 0.22 -10.73 -2.41
CA GLU A 76 -0.03 -9.30 -2.57
C GLU A 76 -1.46 -9.02 -3.03
N ARG A 77 -2.08 -9.93 -3.82
CA ARG A 77 -3.52 -9.86 -4.14
C ARG A 77 -4.40 -9.97 -2.89
N ILE A 78 -4.06 -10.86 -1.96
CA ILE A 78 -4.77 -11.01 -0.69
C ILE A 78 -4.58 -9.76 0.18
N ARG A 79 -3.33 -9.29 0.30
CA ARG A 79 -3.00 -8.08 1.07
C ARG A 79 -3.73 -6.83 0.55
N ALA A 80 -3.87 -6.69 -0.77
CA ALA A 80 -4.58 -5.57 -1.39
C ALA A 80 -6.10 -5.58 -1.15
N GLN A 81 -6.70 -6.74 -0.88
CA GLN A 81 -8.12 -6.84 -0.51
C GLN A 81 -8.36 -6.47 0.96
N GLY A 82 -7.31 -6.48 1.77
CA GLY A 82 -7.39 -6.21 3.21
C GLY A 82 -7.92 -7.40 4.00
N PRO A 83 -7.99 -7.27 5.34
CA PRO A 83 -8.51 -8.30 6.23
C PRO A 83 -10.02 -8.50 6.02
N THR A 84 -10.46 -9.75 5.87
CA THR A 84 -11.87 -10.10 5.68
C THR A 84 -12.75 -9.73 6.88
N VAL A 85 -12.15 -9.62 8.08
CA VAL A 85 -12.84 -9.26 9.33
C VAL A 85 -12.77 -7.76 9.66
N GLY A 86 -12.23 -6.93 8.77
CA GLY A 86 -12.00 -5.50 9.00
C GLY A 86 -10.80 -5.21 9.93
N HIS A 87 -10.59 -3.94 10.28
CA HIS A 87 -9.56 -3.53 11.23
C HIS A 87 -10.14 -3.41 12.64
N SER A 88 -9.36 -3.81 13.65
CA SER A 88 -9.77 -3.74 15.06
C SER A 88 -10.08 -2.31 15.53
N LYS A 89 -9.46 -1.29 14.93
CA LYS A 89 -9.77 0.13 15.21
C LYS A 89 -11.16 0.53 14.75
N ASP A 90 -11.63 -0.02 13.62
CA ASP A 90 -12.96 0.29 13.07
C ASP A 90 -14.06 -0.29 13.97
N LEU A 91 -13.80 -1.45 14.58
CA LEU A 91 -14.72 -2.10 15.52
C LEU A 91 -14.89 -1.29 16.82
N HIS A 92 -13.83 -0.64 17.30
CA HIS A 92 -13.90 0.14 18.55
C HIS A 92 -14.76 1.41 18.41
N LEU A 93 -14.77 2.03 17.24
CA LEU A 93 -15.61 3.21 16.95
C LEU A 93 -17.11 2.85 16.89
N GLN A 94 -17.45 1.63 16.46
CA GLN A 94 -18.84 1.16 16.41
C GLN A 94 -19.41 0.86 17.80
N VAL A 95 -18.58 0.42 18.75
CA VAL A 95 -19.01 0.14 20.13
C VAL A 95 -19.21 1.41 20.95
N GLN A 96 -18.46 2.49 20.67
CA GLN A 96 -18.60 3.76 21.39
C GLN A 96 -19.77 4.64 20.90
N ALA A 97 -20.35 4.31 19.76
CA ALA A 97 -21.48 5.04 19.16
C ALA A 97 -22.85 4.39 19.46
N ALA A 98 -22.90 3.34 20.28
CA ALA A 98 -24.09 2.60 20.69
C ALA A 98 -24.35 2.76 22.20
#